data_AF-A0A3T0BVW5-F1
#
_entry.id   AF-A0A3T0BVW5-F1
#
_cell.length_a   1.000
_cell.length_b   1.000
_cell.length_c   1.000
_cell.angle_alpha   90.00
_cell.angle_beta   90.00
_cell.angle_gamma   90.00
#
_symmetry.space_group_name_H-M   'P 1'
#
loop_
_entity.id
_entity.type
_entity.pdbx_description
1 polymer ?
#
loop_
_entity_poly.entity_id
_entity_poly.type
_entity_poly.pdbx_seq_one_letter_code
_entity_poly.pdbx_strand_id
1 'polypeptide(L)'
;MSHVFVQTIKRCLLRWGIPVGISCLALTACVPHAAQQLPGSAAQDTLPHYQLADYLPTACADIWSLRGQAVETNPLYWLRTIDCADRLMPVQSRAEARALTDDNWQNAFRRGILLADAKITPPERRAIVTRLEALSAQIPAQVRPVYQIWHDGQALQLALSAERQRYSKLQQTSDSELDALRQQQQALQTQLDLTTRKLESLTDIERQLSTRKPAGNYNADTPHTNDKPATSEDGARRRRHKMR
;
A
#
# COMPACT_ATOMS: atom_id res chain seq x y z
N MET A 1 2.47 -27.81 -18.74
CA MET A 1 3.12 -27.22 -19.93
C MET A 1 4.00 -26.10 -19.42
N SER A 2 5.21 -26.46 -19.03
CA SER A 2 5.96 -25.76 -17.97
C SER A 2 7.42 -25.58 -18.37
N HIS A 3 7.76 -25.00 -19.52
CA HIS A 3 9.17 -24.92 -19.96
C HIS A 3 9.49 -23.73 -20.87
N VAL A 4 9.26 -22.49 -20.43
CA VAL A 4 9.74 -21.32 -21.19
C VAL A 4 10.48 -20.27 -20.34
N PHE A 5 10.55 -20.41 -19.01
CA PHE A 5 11.12 -19.35 -18.15
C PHE A 5 12.52 -19.61 -17.55
N VAL A 6 13.31 -20.56 -18.08
CA VAL A 6 14.57 -20.99 -17.42
C VAL A 6 15.85 -20.76 -18.23
N GLN A 7 15.82 -20.09 -19.40
CA GLN A 7 17.01 -20.02 -20.27
C GLN A 7 17.77 -18.69 -20.35
N THR A 8 17.40 -17.64 -19.62
CA THR A 8 18.10 -16.34 -19.68
C THR A 8 19.12 -16.08 -18.57
N ILE A 9 19.37 -17.03 -17.65
CA ILE A 9 20.39 -16.90 -16.59
C ILE A 9 21.73 -17.58 -16.96
N LYS A 10 21.86 -18.18 -18.16
CA LYS A 10 22.97 -19.10 -18.47
C LYS A 10 23.88 -18.70 -19.65
N ARG A 11 24.13 -17.40 -19.90
CA ARG A 11 24.94 -16.97 -21.07
C ARG A 11 25.97 -15.83 -20.88
N CYS A 12 26.40 -15.52 -19.66
CA CYS A 12 27.57 -14.65 -19.44
C CYS A 12 28.68 -15.28 -18.56
N LEU A 13 28.75 -16.61 -18.50
CA LEU A 13 29.78 -17.33 -17.73
C LEU A 13 30.74 -18.19 -18.58
N LEU A 14 30.86 -17.92 -19.88
CA LEU A 14 31.85 -18.60 -20.74
C LEU A 14 32.59 -17.60 -21.64
N ARG A 15 33.43 -16.76 -21.04
CA ARG A 15 34.60 -16.21 -21.75
C ARG A 15 35.67 -15.71 -20.80
N TRP A 16 36.16 -16.58 -19.92
CA TRP A 16 37.52 -16.41 -19.43
C TRP A 16 38.13 -17.77 -19.10
N GLY A 17 39.10 -18.17 -19.91
CA GLY A 17 39.84 -19.40 -19.72
C GLY A 17 41.08 -19.18 -18.86
N ILE A 18 41.18 -20.04 -17.83
CA ILE A 18 42.40 -20.76 -17.35
C ILE A 18 43.46 -19.92 -16.59
N PRO A 19 44.22 -20.45 -15.60
CA PRO A 19 44.01 -21.57 -14.67
C PRO A 19 44.21 -21.20 -13.18
N VAL A 20 43.84 -22.19 -12.36
CA VAL A 20 44.20 -22.43 -10.96
C VAL A 20 45.72 -22.34 -10.71
N GLY A 21 46.10 -21.53 -9.72
CA GLY A 21 47.42 -21.50 -9.11
C GLY A 21 47.29 -21.29 -7.60
N ILE A 22 47.69 -22.31 -6.86
CA ILE A 22 47.72 -22.42 -5.40
C ILE A 22 48.51 -21.26 -4.79
N SER A 23 47.95 -20.59 -3.77
CA SER A 23 48.75 -20.04 -2.66
C SER A 23 47.89 -19.79 -1.42
N CYS A 24 48.25 -20.57 -0.39
CA CYS A 24 47.87 -20.39 1.00
C CYS A 24 48.31 -19.03 1.54
N LEU A 25 47.52 -18.50 2.48
CA LEU A 25 47.90 -17.59 3.56
C LEU A 25 48.44 -16.20 3.17
N ALA A 26 47.54 -15.23 3.12
CA ALA A 26 47.83 -13.87 3.59
C ALA A 26 46.53 -13.17 4.03
N LEU A 27 46.04 -13.47 5.23
CA LEU A 27 45.22 -12.50 5.97
C LEU A 27 46.17 -11.42 6.49
N THR A 28 46.55 -10.47 5.63
CA THR A 28 47.13 -9.21 6.09
C THR A 28 45.98 -8.27 6.44
N ALA A 29 45.89 -7.94 7.73
CA ALA A 29 45.04 -6.88 8.22
C ALA A 29 45.42 -5.55 7.52
N CYS A 30 44.42 -4.79 7.06
CA CYS A 30 44.60 -3.38 6.72
C CYS A 30 44.86 -2.61 8.02
N VAL A 31 46.13 -2.50 8.42
CA VAL A 31 46.61 -1.42 9.29
C VAL A 31 46.65 -0.15 8.42
N PRO A 32 46.20 1.01 8.93
CA PRO A 32 46.31 2.26 8.17
C PRO A 32 47.78 2.48 7.81
N HIS A 33 48.03 2.65 6.51
CA HIS A 33 49.32 3.11 6.00
C HIS A 33 49.60 4.49 6.61
N ALA A 34 50.48 4.55 7.61
CA ALA A 34 51.15 5.78 7.97
C ALA A 34 52.03 6.16 6.77
N ALA A 35 51.59 7.16 6.01
CA ALA A 35 52.38 7.73 4.93
C ALA A 35 53.73 8.19 5.50
N GLN A 36 54.82 7.54 5.09
CA GLN A 36 56.16 8.05 5.31
C GLN A 36 56.28 9.36 4.52
N GLN A 37 56.16 10.48 5.23
CA GLN A 37 56.41 11.80 4.67
C GLN A 37 57.90 11.86 4.27
N LEU A 38 58.17 11.95 2.97
CA LEU A 38 59.48 12.37 2.47
C LEU A 38 59.82 13.75 3.05
N PRO A 39 61.05 13.99 3.50
CA PRO A 39 61.46 15.31 3.96
C PRO A 39 61.60 16.23 2.74
N GLY A 40 60.57 17.03 2.44
CA GLY A 40 60.66 18.03 1.38
C GLY A 40 59.37 18.48 0.69
N SER A 41 58.18 18.00 1.09
CA SER A 41 56.92 18.57 0.58
C SER A 41 55.98 18.87 1.73
N ALA A 42 56.05 20.11 2.23
CA ALA A 42 55.05 20.68 3.12
C ALA A 42 53.80 21.03 2.30
N ALA A 43 53.12 20.03 1.76
CA ALA A 43 51.68 20.13 1.56
C ALA A 43 51.06 19.80 2.91
N GLN A 44 50.98 20.80 3.82
CA GLN A 44 50.01 20.71 4.87
C GLN A 44 48.63 20.64 4.19
N ASP A 45 48.02 19.46 4.19
CA ASP A 45 46.57 19.31 4.06
C ASP A 45 45.94 20.07 5.24
N THR A 46 45.88 21.40 5.11
CA THR A 46 45.13 22.27 6.01
C THR A 46 43.68 22.02 5.68
N LEU A 47 43.10 21.02 6.35
CA LEU A 47 41.65 20.88 6.39
C LEU A 47 41.09 22.26 6.78
N PRO A 48 40.24 22.89 5.96
CA PRO A 48 39.77 24.23 6.24
C PRO A 48 39.12 24.23 7.63
N HIS A 49 39.68 25.02 8.54
CA HIS A 49 39.25 25.07 9.94
C HIS A 49 37.94 25.85 10.02
N TYR A 50 36.84 25.20 9.66
CA TYR A 50 35.51 25.74 9.76
C TYR A 50 34.90 25.29 11.10
N GLN A 51 34.65 26.25 11.98
CA GLN A 51 33.91 26.00 13.22
C GLN A 51 32.42 26.08 12.93
N LEU A 52 31.75 24.92 13.01
CA LEU A 52 30.30 24.86 13.08
C LEU A 52 29.83 25.13 14.50
N ALA A 53 28.75 25.90 14.64
CA ALA A 53 27.93 25.83 15.84
C ALA A 53 27.38 24.39 15.99
N ASP A 54 27.61 23.82 17.17
CA ASP A 54 27.04 22.54 17.56
C ASP A 54 25.66 22.76 18.20
N TYR A 55 24.65 22.08 17.67
CA TYR A 55 23.26 22.14 18.16
C TYR A 55 22.85 20.90 18.94
N LEU A 56 23.73 19.90 19.08
CA LEU A 56 23.47 18.71 19.89
C LEU A 56 23.08 19.03 21.35
N PRO A 57 23.70 20.01 22.06
CA PRO A 57 23.31 20.31 23.44
C PRO A 57 22.01 21.13 23.54
N THR A 58 21.52 21.72 22.45
CA THR A 58 20.31 22.54 22.44
C THR A 58 19.08 21.67 22.75
N ALA A 59 18.25 22.07 23.72
CA ALA A 59 17.02 21.36 24.04
C ALA A 59 16.01 21.43 22.89
N CYS A 60 15.19 20.37 22.73
CA CYS A 60 14.18 20.32 21.67
C CYS A 60 13.07 21.36 21.80
N ALA A 61 12.84 21.92 23.00
CA ALA A 61 11.93 23.04 23.16
C ALA A 61 12.50 24.33 22.52
N ASP A 62 13.81 24.51 22.57
CA ASP A 62 14.48 25.74 22.16
C ASP A 62 14.87 25.74 20.68
N ILE A 63 15.09 24.57 20.08
CA ILE A 63 15.52 24.42 18.67
C ILE A 63 14.58 25.15 17.70
N TRP A 64 13.27 25.15 17.98
CA TRP A 64 12.24 25.77 17.15
C TRP A 64 12.27 27.29 17.19
N SER A 65 12.87 27.90 18.22
CA SER A 65 12.99 29.36 18.35
C SER A 65 14.20 29.93 17.59
N LEU A 66 15.19 29.09 17.27
CA LEU A 66 16.42 29.54 16.61
C LEU A 66 16.14 29.92 15.15
N ARG A 67 16.57 31.12 14.78
CA ARG A 67 16.36 31.73 13.45
C ARG A 67 17.59 32.50 13.01
N GLY A 68 17.66 32.78 11.71
CA GLY A 68 18.70 33.61 11.11
C GLY A 68 19.68 32.83 10.24
N GLN A 69 20.35 33.55 9.35
CA GLN A 69 21.21 32.97 8.31
C GLN A 69 22.29 32.02 8.85
N ALA A 70 22.98 32.39 9.94
CA ALA A 70 24.03 31.57 10.54
C ALA A 70 23.50 30.23 11.12
N VAL A 71 22.23 30.20 11.54
CA VAL A 71 21.56 28.98 12.03
C VAL A 71 21.08 28.14 10.85
N GLU A 72 20.37 28.77 9.92
CA GLU A 72 19.66 28.10 8.84
C GLU A 72 20.59 27.60 7.71
N THR A 73 21.80 28.14 7.57
CA THR A 73 22.83 27.60 6.66
C THR A 73 23.65 26.47 7.27
N ASN A 74 23.52 26.23 8.58
CA ASN A 74 24.26 25.19 9.28
C ASN A 74 23.49 23.85 9.19
N PRO A 75 24.06 22.80 8.59
CA PRO A 75 23.37 21.50 8.48
C PRO A 75 23.08 20.82 9.82
N LEU A 76 23.89 21.07 10.86
CA LEU A 76 23.68 20.49 12.19
C LEU A 76 22.41 21.00 12.86
N TYR A 77 22.00 22.24 12.56
CA TYR A 77 20.71 22.78 13.01
C TYR A 77 19.55 21.93 12.46
N TRP A 78 19.57 21.62 11.17
CA TRP A 78 18.51 20.85 10.52
C TRP A 78 18.47 19.40 10.98
N LEU A 79 19.64 18.77 11.19
CA LEU A 79 19.71 17.43 11.78
C LEU A 79 19.11 17.40 13.19
N ARG A 80 19.46 18.39 14.02
CA ARG A 80 18.86 18.51 15.36
C ARG A 80 17.36 18.78 15.29
N THR A 81 16.92 19.59 14.33
CA THR A 81 15.50 19.89 14.10
C THR A 81 14.72 18.61 13.73
N ILE A 82 15.29 17.74 12.90
CA ILE A 82 14.71 16.43 12.55
C ILE A 82 14.61 15.52 13.78
N ASP A 83 15.71 15.31 14.52
CA ASP A 83 15.70 14.48 15.74
C ASP A 83 14.70 14.99 16.80
N CYS A 84 14.57 16.31 16.92
CA CYS A 84 13.60 16.90 17.84
C CYS A 84 12.15 16.79 17.36
N ALA A 85 11.89 16.80 16.05
CA ALA A 85 10.55 16.61 15.50
C ALA A 85 10.00 15.21 15.79
N ASP A 86 10.85 14.19 15.69
CA ASP A 86 10.50 12.78 15.92
C ASP A 86 10.05 12.52 17.37
N ARG A 87 10.41 13.41 18.30
CA ARG A 87 10.03 13.34 19.72
C ARG A 87 8.68 13.98 20.02
N LEU A 88 8.12 14.77 19.10
CA LEU A 88 6.85 15.46 19.30
C LEU A 88 5.67 14.52 19.07
N MET A 89 4.61 14.72 19.87
CA MET A 89 3.35 14.07 19.57
C MET A 89 2.77 14.64 18.26
N PRO A 90 2.04 13.84 17.44
CA PRO A 90 1.46 14.30 16.19
C PRO A 90 0.60 15.57 16.30
N VAL A 91 -0.11 15.73 17.42
CA VAL A 91 -0.94 16.92 17.68
C VAL A 91 -0.07 18.17 17.89
N GLN A 92 1.01 18.05 18.66
CA GLN A 92 1.95 19.15 18.91
C GLN A 92 2.66 19.55 17.62
N SER A 93 3.18 18.57 16.89
CA SER A 93 3.84 18.82 15.60
C SER A 93 2.90 19.55 14.62
N ARG A 94 1.63 19.15 14.53
CA ARG A 94 0.64 19.85 13.70
C ARG A 94 0.36 21.27 14.18
N ALA A 95 0.35 21.50 15.49
CA ALA A 95 0.16 22.84 16.04
C ALA A 95 1.33 23.76 15.68
N GLU A 96 2.57 23.30 15.88
CA GLU A 96 3.79 24.03 15.49
C GLU A 96 3.83 24.27 13.98
N ALA A 97 3.49 23.26 13.18
CA ALA A 97 3.48 23.37 11.72
C ALA A 97 2.47 24.42 11.19
N ARG A 98 1.38 24.67 11.92
CA ARG A 98 0.38 25.69 11.56
C ARG A 98 0.85 27.11 11.87
N ALA A 99 1.78 27.28 12.81
CA ALA A 99 2.37 28.58 13.11
C ALA A 99 3.39 29.04 12.04
N LEU A 100 3.81 28.13 11.15
CA LEU A 100 4.76 28.41 10.08
C LEU A 100 4.06 28.80 8.78
N THR A 101 4.54 29.88 8.17
CA THR A 101 4.17 30.32 6.82
C THR A 101 5.00 29.57 5.77
N ASP A 102 4.46 29.37 4.57
CA ASP A 102 5.17 28.63 3.50
C ASP A 102 5.80 29.57 2.46
N ASP A 103 6.27 30.73 2.91
CA ASP A 103 6.78 31.84 2.10
C ASP A 103 8.24 31.66 1.66
N ASN A 104 9.00 30.85 2.40
CA ASN A 104 10.42 30.62 2.16
C ASN A 104 10.79 29.14 2.38
N TRP A 105 11.95 28.74 1.86
CA TRP A 105 12.39 27.34 1.93
C TRP A 105 12.60 26.87 3.37
N GLN A 106 13.01 27.77 4.29
CA GLN A 106 13.28 27.40 5.68
C GLN A 106 12.01 26.99 6.41
N ASN A 107 10.97 27.81 6.30
CA ASN A 107 9.70 27.51 6.94
C ASN A 107 9.01 26.32 6.26
N ALA A 108 9.07 26.21 4.93
CA ALA A 108 8.59 25.03 4.21
C ALA A 108 9.31 23.75 4.67
N PHE A 109 10.63 23.81 4.89
CA PHE A 109 11.40 22.66 5.37
C PHE A 109 11.11 22.33 6.83
N ARG A 110 11.07 23.31 7.73
CA ARG A 110 10.64 23.11 9.14
C ARG A 110 9.26 22.48 9.21
N ARG A 111 8.31 22.99 8.43
CA ARG A 111 6.96 22.45 8.35
C ARG A 111 6.96 21.02 7.83
N GLY A 112 7.75 20.73 6.80
CA GLY A 112 7.92 19.38 6.28
C GLY A 112 8.49 18.41 7.32
N ILE A 113 9.51 18.83 8.05
CA ILE A 113 10.12 18.06 9.14
C ILE A 113 9.10 17.77 10.23
N LEU A 114 8.39 18.79 10.73
CA LEU A 114 7.35 18.62 11.75
C LEU A 114 6.32 17.59 11.28
N LEU A 115 5.79 17.76 10.06
CA LEU A 115 4.69 16.95 9.56
C LEU A 115 5.09 15.54 9.09
N ALA A 116 6.38 15.22 9.00
CA ALA A 116 6.88 13.93 8.51
C ALA A 116 6.24 12.74 9.25
N ASP A 117 6.22 12.80 10.59
CA ASP A 117 5.68 11.75 11.47
C ASP A 117 4.37 12.13 12.17
N ALA A 118 3.78 13.26 11.78
CA ALA A 118 2.55 13.76 12.36
C ALA A 118 1.27 13.04 11.88
N LYS A 119 1.38 11.78 11.45
CA LYS A 119 0.27 10.94 10.94
C LYS A 119 -0.58 11.63 9.86
N ILE A 120 0.06 12.37 8.97
CA ILE A 120 -0.60 13.06 7.85
C ILE A 120 -1.06 12.09 6.77
N THR A 121 -1.99 12.53 5.92
CA THR A 121 -2.49 11.71 4.81
C THR A 121 -1.49 11.67 3.64
N PRO A 122 -1.48 10.62 2.78
CA PRO A 122 -0.63 10.59 1.59
C PRO A 122 -0.77 11.82 0.65
N PRO A 123 -1.96 12.35 0.33
CA PRO A 123 -2.06 13.56 -0.49
C PRO A 123 -1.47 14.80 0.20
N GLU A 124 -1.66 14.94 1.52
CA GLU A 124 -1.05 16.01 2.30
C GLU A 124 0.48 15.93 2.28
N ARG A 125 1.04 14.73 2.42
CA ARG A 125 2.49 14.49 2.29
C ARG A 125 3.02 14.90 0.93
N ARG A 126 2.31 14.56 -0.16
CA ARG A 126 2.70 15.00 -1.52
C ARG A 126 2.72 16.53 -1.64
N ALA A 127 1.69 17.20 -1.14
CA ALA A 127 1.60 18.66 -1.20
C ALA A 127 2.79 19.34 -0.50
N ILE A 128 3.20 18.83 0.66
CA ILE A 128 4.35 19.31 1.42
C ILE A 128 5.66 19.11 0.64
N VAL A 129 5.88 17.90 0.13
CA VAL A 129 7.10 17.55 -0.64
C VAL A 129 7.20 18.42 -1.90
N THR A 130 6.15 18.49 -2.72
CA THR A 130 6.13 19.28 -3.95
C THR A 130 6.35 20.76 -3.68
N ARG A 131 5.79 21.30 -2.59
CA ARG A 131 5.98 22.70 -2.21
C ARG A 131 7.44 22.99 -1.85
N LEU A 132 8.09 22.11 -1.08
CA LEU A 132 9.49 22.30 -0.73
C LEU A 132 10.42 22.06 -1.93
N GLU A 133 10.08 21.12 -2.81
CA GLU A 133 10.80 20.87 -4.06
C GLU A 133 10.84 22.12 -4.96
N ALA A 134 9.73 22.86 -5.05
CA ALA A 134 9.66 24.13 -5.78
C ALA A 134 10.61 25.21 -5.22
N LEU A 135 10.98 25.11 -3.94
CA LEU A 135 11.90 26.02 -3.24
C LEU A 135 13.34 25.45 -3.16
N SER A 136 13.59 24.25 -3.68
CA SER A 136 14.85 23.52 -3.50
C SER A 136 16.08 24.22 -4.07
N ALA A 137 15.91 25.10 -5.05
CA ALA A 137 16.99 25.92 -5.61
C ALA A 137 17.52 26.96 -4.60
N GLN A 138 16.69 27.38 -3.64
CA GLN A 138 17.05 28.36 -2.60
C GLN A 138 17.80 27.72 -1.42
N ILE A 139 17.79 26.39 -1.32
CA ILE A 139 18.44 25.65 -0.24
C ILE A 139 19.97 25.73 -0.41
N PRO A 140 20.70 26.23 0.60
CA PRO A 140 22.16 26.32 0.58
C PRO A 140 22.83 24.97 0.32
N ALA A 141 23.98 24.98 -0.36
CA ALA A 141 24.72 23.77 -0.71
C ALA A 141 25.09 22.93 0.53
N GLN A 142 25.34 23.57 1.67
CA GLN A 142 25.69 22.90 2.93
C GLN A 142 24.51 22.13 3.54
N VAL A 143 23.27 22.61 3.33
CA VAL A 143 22.04 22.00 3.86
C VAL A 143 21.49 20.95 2.92
N ARG A 144 21.83 21.03 1.64
CA ARG A 144 21.31 20.15 0.57
C ARG A 144 21.41 18.65 0.86
N PRO A 145 22.50 18.10 1.43
CA PRO A 145 22.56 16.67 1.77
C PRO A 145 21.51 16.26 2.82
N VAL A 146 21.29 17.09 3.83
CA VAL A 146 20.28 16.83 4.88
C VAL A 146 18.86 16.87 4.28
N TYR A 147 18.60 17.87 3.43
CA TYR A 147 17.35 17.97 2.68
C TYR A 147 17.11 16.74 1.79
N GLN A 148 18.12 16.28 1.05
CA GLN A 148 18.00 15.13 0.15
C GLN A 148 17.63 13.85 0.89
N ILE A 149 18.31 13.56 2.00
CA ILE A 149 18.01 12.38 2.81
C ILE A 149 16.58 12.46 3.37
N TRP A 150 16.17 13.62 3.87
CA TRP A 150 14.80 13.81 4.35
C TRP A 150 13.78 13.62 3.22
N HIS A 151 14.04 14.18 2.04
CA HIS A 151 13.18 14.10 0.87
C HIS A 151 13.02 12.65 0.37
N ASP A 152 14.12 11.92 0.30
CA ASP A 152 14.12 10.50 -0.08
C ASP A 152 13.32 9.66 0.93
N GLY A 153 13.41 9.98 2.22
CA GLY A 153 12.55 9.41 3.26
C GLY A 153 11.07 9.66 3.01
N GLN A 154 10.68 10.87 2.60
CA GLN A 154 9.29 11.18 2.24
C GLN A 154 8.83 10.41 1.00
N ALA A 155 9.69 10.27 -0.01
CA ALA A 155 9.40 9.48 -1.21
C ALA A 155 9.15 8.01 -0.88
N LEU A 156 9.95 7.42 0.02
CA LEU A 156 9.75 6.06 0.51
C LEU A 156 8.41 5.90 1.26
N GLN A 157 8.02 6.86 2.10
CA GLN A 157 6.72 6.85 2.77
C GLN A 157 5.55 6.89 1.77
N LEU A 158 5.68 7.70 0.72
CA LEU A 158 4.69 7.76 -0.35
C LEU A 158 4.60 6.44 -1.12
N ALA A 159 5.74 5.85 -1.48
CA ALA A 159 5.79 4.55 -2.15
C ALA A 159 5.15 3.44 -1.30
N LEU A 160 5.49 3.39 -0.01
CA LEU A 160 4.89 2.44 0.94
C LEU A 160 3.38 2.60 1.03
N SER A 161 2.87 3.84 1.08
CA SER A 161 1.44 4.09 1.12
C SER A 161 0.72 3.65 -0.17
N ALA A 162 1.36 3.84 -1.33
CA ALA A 162 0.83 3.42 -2.62
C ALA A 162 0.75 1.89 -2.73
N GLU A 163 1.78 1.17 -2.28
CA GLU A 163 1.77 -0.30 -2.25
C GLU A 163 0.71 -0.85 -1.29
N ARG A 164 0.57 -0.27 -0.09
CA ARG A 164 -0.50 -0.66 0.85
C ARG A 164 -1.89 -0.48 0.24
N GLN A 165 -2.13 0.62 -0.45
CA GLN A 165 -3.40 0.88 -1.13
C GLN A 165 -3.65 -0.13 -2.25
N ARG A 166 -2.63 -0.43 -3.05
CA ARG A 166 -2.72 -1.43 -4.12
C ARG A 166 -3.03 -2.82 -3.58
N TYR A 167 -2.35 -3.24 -2.52
CA TYR A 167 -2.57 -4.52 -1.86
C TYR A 167 -3.97 -4.62 -1.27
N SER A 168 -4.41 -3.58 -0.54
CA SER A 168 -5.76 -3.53 0.03
C SER A 168 -6.85 -3.65 -1.04
N LYS A 169 -6.67 -3.00 -2.19
CA LYS A 169 -7.59 -3.12 -3.33
C LYS A 169 -7.61 -4.54 -3.89
N LEU A 170 -6.44 -5.16 -4.07
CA LEU A 170 -6.35 -6.54 -4.57
C LEU A 170 -7.02 -7.53 -3.62
N GLN A 171 -6.80 -7.38 -2.31
CA GLN A 171 -7.44 -8.20 -1.30
C GLN A 171 -8.97 -8.04 -1.34
N GLN A 172 -9.46 -6.80 -1.39
CA GLN A 172 -10.90 -6.54 -1.49
C GLN A 172 -11.52 -7.17 -2.75
N THR A 173 -10.84 -7.11 -3.90
CA THR A 173 -11.30 -7.76 -5.13
C THR A 173 -11.33 -9.29 -4.96
N SER A 174 -10.25 -9.88 -4.45
CA SER A 174 -10.18 -11.32 -4.18
C SER A 174 -11.29 -11.79 -3.24
N ASP A 175 -11.55 -11.06 -2.16
CA ASP A 175 -12.60 -11.39 -1.20
C ASP A 175 -13.99 -11.32 -1.85
N SER A 176 -14.23 -10.29 -2.68
CA SER A 176 -15.49 -10.15 -3.41
C SER A 176 -15.71 -11.26 -4.46
N GLU A 177 -14.64 -11.75 -5.10
CA GLU A 177 -14.72 -12.87 -6.04
C GLU A 177 -15.02 -14.19 -5.32
N LEU A 178 -14.40 -14.44 -4.17
CA LEU A 178 -14.70 -15.61 -3.34
C LEU A 178 -16.15 -15.61 -2.85
N ASP A 179 -16.66 -14.45 -2.46
CA ASP A 179 -18.05 -14.31 -2.04
C ASP A 179 -19.03 -14.53 -3.20
N ALA A 180 -18.71 -14.03 -4.40
CA ALA A 180 -19.51 -14.31 -5.60
C ALA A 180 -19.55 -15.81 -5.93
N LEU A 181 -18.42 -16.51 -5.82
CA LEU A 181 -18.35 -17.96 -6.05
C LEU A 181 -19.16 -18.75 -5.00
N ARG A 182 -19.10 -18.35 -3.73
CA ARG A 182 -19.92 -18.97 -2.67
C ARG A 182 -21.41 -18.79 -2.93
N GLN A 183 -21.83 -17.61 -3.34
CA GLN A 183 -23.23 -17.33 -3.70
C GLN A 183 -23.68 -18.19 -4.89
N GLN A 184 -22.83 -18.34 -5.92
CA GLN A 184 -23.13 -19.20 -7.06
C GLN A 184 -23.27 -20.67 -6.65
N GLN A 185 -22.38 -21.18 -5.79
CA GLN A 185 -22.45 -22.54 -5.29
C GLN A 185 -23.75 -22.79 -4.51
N GLN A 186 -24.13 -21.86 -3.63
CA GLN A 186 -25.39 -21.95 -2.88
C GLN A 186 -26.60 -21.92 -3.82
N ALA A 187 -26.62 -21.03 -4.81
CA ALA A 187 -27.69 -20.98 -5.80
C ALA A 187 -27.83 -22.31 -6.57
N LEU A 188 -26.72 -22.88 -7.03
CA LEU A 188 -26.71 -24.18 -7.72
C LEU A 188 -27.20 -25.31 -6.81
N GLN A 189 -26.77 -25.34 -5.54
CA GLN A 189 -27.26 -26.32 -4.56
C GLN A 189 -28.77 -26.22 -4.35
N THR A 190 -29.29 -25.01 -4.17
CA THR A 190 -30.74 -24.81 -4.03
C THR A 190 -31.51 -25.25 -5.29
N GLN A 191 -30.94 -25.03 -6.48
CA GLN A 191 -31.55 -25.51 -7.73
C GLN A 191 -31.56 -27.04 -7.80
N LEU A 192 -30.47 -27.70 -7.41
CA LEU A 192 -30.41 -29.16 -7.33
C LEU A 192 -31.40 -29.71 -6.30
N ASP A 193 -31.52 -29.11 -5.13
CA ASP A 193 -32.50 -29.52 -4.10
C ASP A 193 -33.95 -29.36 -4.58
N LEU A 194 -34.23 -28.33 -5.37
CA LEU A 194 -35.54 -28.13 -5.97
C LEU A 194 -35.83 -29.16 -7.07
N THR A 195 -34.85 -29.50 -7.90
CA THR A 195 -35.05 -30.51 -8.95
C THR A 195 -35.19 -31.91 -8.37
N THR A 196 -34.43 -32.27 -7.33
CA THR A 196 -34.59 -33.56 -6.64
C THR A 196 -35.97 -33.69 -6.01
N ARG A 197 -36.45 -32.67 -5.28
CA ARG A 197 -37.83 -32.65 -4.74
C ARG A 197 -38.89 -32.77 -5.83
N LYS A 198 -38.68 -32.11 -6.98
CA LYS A 198 -39.61 -32.23 -8.12
C LYS A 198 -39.61 -33.63 -8.72
N LEU A 199 -38.44 -34.24 -8.88
CA LEU A 199 -38.32 -35.61 -9.37
C LEU A 199 -38.97 -36.60 -8.39
N GLU A 200 -38.71 -36.47 -7.10
CA GLU A 200 -39.35 -37.27 -6.05
C GLU A 200 -40.88 -37.12 -6.07
N SER A 201 -41.39 -35.89 -6.21
CA SER A 201 -42.82 -35.64 -6.34
C SER A 201 -43.42 -36.29 -7.59
N LEU A 202 -42.73 -36.24 -8.74
CA LEU A 202 -43.19 -36.91 -9.96
C LEU A 202 -43.19 -38.43 -9.79
N THR A 203 -42.20 -39.00 -9.12
CA THR A 203 -42.15 -40.43 -8.80
C THR A 203 -43.27 -40.85 -7.84
N ASP A 204 -43.60 -40.03 -6.84
CA ASP A 204 -44.74 -40.33 -5.95
C ASP A 204 -46.08 -40.27 -6.70
N ILE A 205 -46.25 -39.28 -7.59
CA ILE A 205 -47.42 -39.20 -8.49
C ILE A 205 -47.54 -40.46 -9.35
N GLU A 206 -46.44 -40.95 -9.93
CA GLU A 206 -46.43 -42.18 -10.72
C GLU A 206 -46.86 -43.39 -9.87
N ARG A 207 -46.32 -43.51 -8.65
CA ARG A 207 -46.69 -44.57 -7.72
C ARG A 207 -48.18 -44.54 -7.36
N GLN A 208 -48.74 -43.35 -7.13
CA GLN A 208 -50.17 -43.17 -6.84
C GLN A 208 -51.05 -43.50 -8.05
N LEU A 209 -50.66 -43.12 -9.27
CA LEU A 209 -51.39 -43.46 -10.48
C LEU A 209 -51.34 -44.97 -10.77
N SER A 210 -50.20 -45.62 -10.50
CA SER A 210 -50.05 -47.07 -10.62
C SER A 210 -50.92 -47.83 -9.61
N THR A 211 -50.98 -47.38 -8.35
CA THR A 211 -51.84 -47.97 -7.31
C THR A 211 -53.32 -47.67 -7.50
N ARG A 212 -53.66 -46.53 -8.13
CA ARG A 212 -55.04 -46.18 -8.51
C ARG A 212 -55.50 -46.84 -9.82
N LYS A 213 -54.67 -47.65 -10.47
CA LYS A 213 -55.11 -48.54 -11.56
C LYS A 213 -55.89 -49.71 -10.92
N PRO A 214 -57.24 -49.75 -10.97
CA PRO A 214 -57.99 -50.78 -10.26
C PRO A 214 -57.79 -52.12 -10.98
N ALA A 215 -57.38 -53.14 -10.24
CA ALA A 215 -57.79 -54.49 -10.55
C ALA A 215 -59.31 -54.55 -10.32
N GLY A 216 -60.08 -54.33 -11.38
CA GLY A 216 -61.54 -54.44 -11.39
C GLY A 216 -62.27 -53.10 -11.29
N ASN A 217 -62.75 -52.61 -12.43
CA ASN A 217 -64.07 -51.98 -12.47
C ASN A 217 -64.73 -52.34 -13.80
N TYR A 218 -65.69 -53.28 -13.71
CA TYR A 218 -66.62 -53.57 -14.78
C TYR A 218 -67.43 -52.32 -15.11
N ASN A 219 -67.69 -52.12 -16.40
CA ASN A 219 -68.59 -51.10 -16.92
C ASN A 219 -69.93 -51.13 -16.16
N ALA A 220 -70.33 -49.98 -15.62
CA ALA A 220 -71.72 -49.67 -15.37
C ALA A 220 -71.99 -48.32 -16.03
N ASP A 221 -72.66 -48.39 -17.19
CA ASP A 221 -73.30 -47.26 -17.84
C ASP A 221 -74.30 -46.61 -16.89
N THR A 222 -74.29 -45.28 -16.80
CA THR A 222 -75.53 -44.50 -16.58
C THR A 222 -75.31 -43.04 -17.01
N PRO A 223 -76.23 -42.46 -17.80
CA PRO A 223 -76.10 -41.11 -18.33
C PRO A 223 -76.86 -40.04 -17.50
N HIS A 224 -76.53 -38.78 -17.79
CA HIS A 224 -77.15 -37.51 -17.37
C HIS A 224 -76.78 -37.05 -15.95
N THR A 225 -76.38 -35.81 -15.71
CA THR A 225 -77.03 -34.55 -16.12
C THR A 225 -76.04 -33.40 -16.31
N ASN A 226 -76.33 -32.56 -17.29
CA ASN A 226 -75.80 -31.20 -17.43
C ASN A 226 -76.11 -30.37 -16.17
N ASP A 227 -75.12 -29.61 -15.71
CA ASP A 227 -75.33 -28.22 -15.27
C ASP A 227 -74.03 -27.41 -15.42
N LYS A 228 -74.11 -26.39 -16.29
CA LYS A 228 -73.26 -25.20 -16.38
C LYS A 228 -74.07 -24.06 -15.70
N PRO A 229 -73.55 -22.85 -15.38
CA PRO A 229 -72.20 -22.29 -15.53
C PRO A 229 -71.70 -21.46 -14.32
N ALA A 230 -70.44 -20.99 -14.34
CA ALA A 230 -70.10 -19.56 -14.22
C ALA A 230 -68.58 -19.32 -14.26
N THR A 231 -68.22 -18.43 -15.18
CA THR A 231 -66.96 -17.69 -15.32
C THR A 231 -66.74 -16.70 -14.17
N SER A 232 -65.48 -16.48 -13.78
CA SER A 232 -64.96 -15.16 -13.36
C SER A 232 -63.44 -15.13 -13.51
N GLU A 233 -63.00 -14.40 -14.53
CA GLU A 233 -61.70 -13.74 -14.57
C GLU A 233 -61.69 -12.59 -13.54
N ASP A 234 -60.50 -12.28 -13.01
CA ASP A 234 -59.91 -10.93 -12.92
C ASP A 234 -59.07 -10.74 -11.63
N GLY A 235 -57.95 -10.03 -11.74
CA GLY A 235 -57.22 -9.55 -10.57
C GLY A 235 -55.68 -9.53 -10.62
N ALA A 236 -55.08 -9.18 -11.75
CA ALA A 236 -53.66 -8.79 -11.78
C ALA A 236 -53.43 -7.55 -10.89
N ARG A 237 -52.64 -7.66 -9.81
CA ARG A 237 -52.19 -6.50 -9.03
C ARG A 237 -50.67 -6.44 -8.93
N ARG A 238 -50.08 -5.77 -9.93
CA ARG A 238 -48.74 -5.17 -9.87
C ARG A 238 -48.65 -4.23 -8.66
N ARG A 239 -47.69 -4.45 -7.76
CA ARG A 239 -47.16 -3.39 -6.88
C ARG A 239 -45.77 -3.00 -7.36
N ARG A 240 -45.66 -1.83 -7.99
CA ARG A 240 -44.40 -1.07 -8.08
C ARG A 240 -44.22 -0.37 -6.74
N HIS A 241 -43.10 -0.61 -6.05
CA HIS A 241 -42.58 0.36 -5.09
C HIS A 241 -41.35 1.03 -5.68
N LYS A 242 -41.49 2.33 -5.91
CA LYS A 242 -40.43 3.28 -6.20
C LYS A 242 -40.11 3.96 -4.87
N MET A 243 -38.87 3.88 -4.41
CA MET A 243 -38.40 4.64 -3.26
C MET A 243 -37.21 5.48 -3.70
N ARG A 244 -37.31 6.73 -3.30
CA ARG A 244 -36.41 7.85 -3.52
C ARG A 244 -35.51 7.96 -2.31
#